data_AF-A0A5N6UZ81-F1
#
_entry.id   AF-A0A5N6UZ81-F1
#
_cell.length_a   1.000
_cell.length_b   1.000
_cell.length_c   1.000
_cell.angle_alpha   90.00
_cell.angle_beta   90.00
_cell.angle_gamma   90.00
#
_symmetry.space_group_name_H-M   'P 1'
#
loop_
_entity.id
_entity.type
_entity.pdbx_description
1 polymer ?
#
loop_
_entity_poly.entity_id
_entity_poly.type
_entity_poly.pdbx_seq_one_letter_code
_entity_poly.pdbx_strand_id
1 'polypeptide(L)'
;MLLSLHAPWRLLHAILLIIALVNAQQLSEEDFSPEDIITRDVCILGGGATGTYAAIRLKDMNKSIAVVERNNRLGGHTETLYVENGGHVDYGVQGVFNYAISKNFFNRLGVQWKPVTPGSLINKHVNFKTGHEVPPPSAVIETVAALLVYRTAIQKFDYLKDGIYNLPDPVPEELLWPFSKFVEKYKLEAALSVIYTFANALGDMLASPTLYVIQLFGIPHIDVFLQGGYITPNDGMYELYRKASEVLDTDVLYNTKATKTIRSDTEIKIITQDTTSGKKKLIKAKNLLITFPPIPENLKGFDLSPEEISLSAKLLWKTYYVAVLKNTGIPNNINVHNVDPDQKPGNLPLAPFQWALQDMGPNNYLASKIIGDMNFTDTQARDLIVADLHRMGTAGTFDIRKDWEIAVFGNHNPTTLMVSVEDIQDGFYRRVYDLQGRRGTFWTGLTLVSDYSALLWQYTESVVGEIVKGG
;
A
#
# COMPACT_ATOMS: atom_id res chain seq x y z
N MET A 1 11.74 -28.48 64.32
CA MET A 1 12.52 -28.85 63.13
C MET A 1 11.56 -28.87 61.95
N LEU A 2 11.52 -27.77 61.18
CA LEU A 2 10.80 -27.66 59.90
C LEU A 2 11.50 -26.56 59.10
N LEU A 3 12.12 -26.97 58.00
CA LEU A 3 12.94 -26.16 57.12
C LEU A 3 12.05 -25.28 56.22
N SER A 4 12.43 -24.01 56.10
CA SER A 4 11.87 -23.03 55.18
C SER A 4 12.29 -23.34 53.73
N LEU A 5 11.30 -23.53 52.85
CA LEU A 5 11.45 -23.58 51.40
C LEU A 5 10.94 -22.25 50.81
N HIS A 6 11.79 -21.23 50.73
CA HIS A 6 11.49 -19.97 50.05
C HIS A 6 12.67 -19.51 49.17
N ALA A 7 13.07 -20.35 48.20
CA ALA A 7 14.11 -19.94 47.24
C ALA A 7 14.08 -20.64 45.87
N PRO A 8 13.03 -20.50 45.04
CA PRO A 8 13.24 -20.63 43.59
C PRO A 8 12.82 -19.40 42.77
N TRP A 9 11.96 -18.51 43.28
CA TRP A 9 11.38 -17.44 42.44
C TRP A 9 12.29 -16.23 42.20
N ARG A 10 13.20 -15.93 43.15
CA ARG A 10 14.16 -14.82 43.01
C ARG A 10 15.30 -15.14 42.05
N LEU A 11 15.70 -16.42 41.94
CA LEU A 11 16.70 -16.84 40.95
C LEU A 11 16.15 -16.82 39.52
N LEU A 12 14.88 -17.19 39.31
CA LEU A 12 14.23 -17.12 37.99
C LEU A 12 14.08 -15.67 37.49
N HIS A 13 13.77 -14.71 38.37
CA HIS A 13 13.75 -13.29 38.01
C HIS A 13 15.15 -12.75 37.68
N ALA A 14 16.18 -13.18 38.42
CA ALA A 14 17.57 -12.80 38.13
C ALA A 14 18.07 -13.40 36.79
N ILE A 15 17.68 -14.63 36.47
CA ILE A 15 18.05 -15.28 35.19
C ILE A 15 17.29 -14.65 34.00
N LEU A 16 16.02 -14.28 34.17
CA LEU A 16 15.25 -13.53 33.16
C LEU A 16 15.79 -12.09 32.96
N LEU A 17 16.27 -11.43 34.01
CA LEU A 17 16.96 -10.13 33.90
C LEU A 17 18.34 -10.26 33.23
N ILE A 18 19.09 -11.33 33.49
CA ILE A 18 20.39 -11.57 32.84
C ILE A 18 20.20 -11.93 31.36
N ILE A 19 19.16 -12.70 30.98
CA ILE A 19 18.87 -12.98 29.57
C ILE A 19 18.36 -11.71 28.83
N ALA A 20 17.68 -10.79 29.52
CA ALA A 20 17.33 -9.48 28.98
C ALA A 20 18.55 -8.54 28.80
N LEU A 21 19.61 -8.72 29.61
CA LEU A 21 20.87 -7.96 29.51
C LEU A 21 21.85 -8.53 28.47
N VAL A 22 21.72 -9.79 28.06
CA VAL A 22 22.70 -10.46 27.16
C VAL A 22 22.45 -10.22 25.66
N ASN A 23 21.33 -9.61 25.25
CA ASN A 23 21.09 -9.25 23.84
C ASN A 23 21.13 -7.74 23.53
N ALA A 24 21.37 -6.89 24.52
CA ALA A 24 21.72 -5.49 24.28
C ALA A 24 23.22 -5.39 24.01
N GLN A 25 23.70 -5.98 22.91
CA GLN A 25 25.03 -5.63 22.41
C GLN A 25 24.98 -4.15 22.07
N GLN A 26 25.58 -3.34 22.95
CA GLN A 26 25.57 -1.89 22.87
C GLN A 26 26.28 -1.52 21.57
N LEU A 27 25.57 -0.81 20.69
CA LEU A 27 26.13 -0.32 19.44
C LEU A 27 27.24 0.67 19.80
N SER A 28 28.50 0.30 19.56
CA SER A 28 29.62 1.22 19.70
C SER A 28 29.85 1.92 18.36
N GLU A 29 29.96 3.25 18.38
CA GLU A 29 30.33 4.01 17.17
C GLU A 29 31.73 3.63 16.68
N GLU A 30 32.58 3.11 17.57
CA GLU A 30 33.92 2.61 17.28
C GLU A 30 33.92 1.39 16.34
N ASP A 31 32.77 0.72 16.18
CA ASP A 31 32.60 -0.39 15.24
C ASP A 31 32.52 0.08 13.77
N PHE A 32 32.44 1.39 13.53
CA PHE A 32 32.29 1.99 12.20
C PHE A 32 33.42 2.97 11.91
N SER A 33 33.98 2.89 10.70
CA SER A 33 34.93 3.91 10.23
C SER A 33 34.20 5.24 9.99
N PRO A 34 34.84 6.41 10.18
CA PRO A 34 34.19 7.72 10.06
C PRO A 34 33.42 7.94 8.74
N GLU A 35 33.93 7.40 7.63
CA GLU A 35 33.32 7.44 6.30
C GLU A 35 32.01 6.62 6.17
N ASP A 36 31.77 5.70 7.10
CA ASP A 36 30.57 4.86 7.16
C ASP A 36 29.56 5.36 8.20
N ILE A 37 29.81 6.54 8.79
CA ILE A 37 28.90 7.24 9.69
C ILE A 37 28.22 8.39 8.95
N ILE A 38 26.89 8.38 8.92
CA ILE A 38 26.05 9.41 8.32
C ILE A 38 25.30 10.14 9.44
N THR A 39 25.41 11.47 9.51
CA THR A 39 24.64 12.29 10.47
C THR A 39 23.65 13.18 9.73
N ARG A 40 22.36 13.11 10.10
CA ARG A 40 21.27 13.87 9.46
C ARG A 40 20.24 14.30 10.51
N ASP A 41 19.35 15.23 10.17
CA ASP A 41 18.23 15.58 11.04
C ASP A 41 17.18 14.46 11.05
N VAL A 42 16.87 13.89 9.88
CA VAL A 42 15.84 12.86 9.73
C VAL A 42 16.37 11.66 8.94
N CYS A 43 16.20 10.45 9.49
CA CYS A 43 16.33 9.22 8.72
C CYS A 43 14.95 8.74 8.28
N ILE A 44 14.77 8.45 7.00
CA ILE A 44 13.52 7.99 6.41
C ILE A 44 13.74 6.55 5.95
N LEU A 45 12.92 5.62 6.45
CA LEU A 45 12.98 4.22 6.03
C LEU A 45 11.84 3.92 5.06
N GLY A 46 12.20 3.55 3.84
CA GLY A 46 11.31 3.39 2.69
C GLY A 46 11.31 4.62 1.77
N GLY A 47 11.62 4.40 0.51
CA GLY A 47 11.60 5.34 -0.60
C GLY A 47 10.34 5.20 -1.46
N GLY A 48 9.22 4.76 -0.88
CA GLY A 48 7.92 4.68 -1.55
C GLY A 48 7.28 6.05 -1.79
N ALA A 49 5.98 6.05 -2.08
CA ALA A 49 5.21 7.27 -2.35
C ALA A 49 5.32 8.30 -1.21
N THR A 50 5.10 7.87 0.03
CA THR A 50 5.16 8.72 1.23
C THR A 50 6.59 9.10 1.62
N GLY A 51 7.52 8.14 1.62
CA GLY A 51 8.92 8.40 1.96
C GLY A 51 9.60 9.36 1.00
N THR A 52 9.36 9.22 -0.31
CA THR A 52 9.89 10.16 -1.31
C THR A 52 9.29 11.55 -1.15
N TYR A 53 7.97 11.64 -0.96
CA TYR A 53 7.30 12.92 -0.70
C TYR A 53 7.87 13.59 0.55
N ALA A 54 7.97 12.85 1.66
CA ALA A 54 8.54 13.37 2.91
C ALA A 54 9.98 13.87 2.74
N ALA A 55 10.83 13.12 2.03
CA ALA A 55 12.22 13.49 1.78
C ALA A 55 12.32 14.83 1.04
N ILE A 56 11.56 15.01 -0.04
CA ILE A 56 11.52 16.27 -0.80
C ILE A 56 11.02 17.42 0.08
N ARG A 57 9.93 17.20 0.83
CA ARG A 57 9.35 18.24 1.70
C ARG A 57 10.28 18.64 2.84
N LEU A 58 10.96 17.69 3.48
CA LEU A 58 11.94 17.96 4.52
C LEU A 58 13.14 18.75 3.99
N LYS A 59 13.62 18.45 2.77
CA LYS A 59 14.65 19.28 2.11
C LYS A 59 14.15 20.69 1.82
N ASP A 60 12.93 20.85 1.32
CA ASP A 60 12.32 22.18 1.11
C ASP A 60 12.18 22.98 2.41
N MET A 61 12.13 22.29 3.57
CA MET A 61 12.13 22.87 4.91
C MET A 61 13.54 22.97 5.53
N ASN A 62 14.60 22.87 4.72
CA ASN A 62 16.00 22.96 5.13
C ASN A 62 16.44 21.93 6.19
N LYS A 63 15.82 20.75 6.23
CA LYS A 63 16.27 19.62 7.06
C LYS A 63 17.20 18.72 6.25
N SER A 64 18.28 18.27 6.88
CA SER A 64 19.16 17.25 6.30
C SER A 64 18.56 15.86 6.48
N ILE A 65 18.60 15.02 5.44
CA ILE A 65 17.89 13.74 5.44
C ILE A 65 18.77 12.59 4.96
N ALA A 66 18.46 11.36 5.37
CA ALA A 66 18.93 10.13 4.73
C ALA A 66 17.72 9.23 4.42
N VAL A 67 17.58 8.78 3.17
CA VAL A 67 16.55 7.80 2.78
C VAL A 67 17.19 6.43 2.64
N VAL A 68 16.59 5.43 3.27
CA VAL A 68 17.01 4.02 3.14
C VAL A 68 15.96 3.29 2.31
N GLU A 69 16.32 2.84 1.12
CA GLU A 69 15.43 2.15 0.18
C GLU A 69 15.98 0.76 -0.17
N ARG A 70 15.14 -0.25 0.00
CA ARG A 70 15.52 -1.66 -0.20
C ARG A 70 15.72 -2.03 -1.66
N ASN A 71 15.06 -1.31 -2.57
CA ASN A 71 15.16 -1.48 -4.00
C ASN A 71 16.26 -0.57 -4.59
N ASN A 72 16.57 -0.76 -5.87
CA ASN A 72 17.48 0.09 -6.62
C ASN A 72 16.84 1.38 -7.15
N ARG A 73 15.60 1.69 -6.74
CA ARG A 73 14.83 2.87 -7.17
C ARG A 73 13.79 3.29 -6.14
N LEU A 74 13.36 4.55 -6.22
CA LEU A 74 12.23 5.09 -5.47
C LEU A 74 10.88 4.73 -6.12
N GLY A 75 9.79 4.96 -5.39
CA GLY A 75 8.41 4.93 -5.93
C GLY A 75 7.50 3.85 -5.35
N GLY A 76 8.07 2.84 -4.68
CA GLY A 76 7.30 1.77 -4.04
C GLY A 76 6.41 1.04 -5.05
N HIS A 77 5.09 1.05 -4.84
CA HIS A 77 4.09 0.43 -5.73
C HIS A 77 3.90 1.16 -7.07
N THR A 78 4.73 2.14 -7.39
CA THR A 78 4.70 2.84 -8.68
C THR A 78 5.57 2.10 -9.69
N GLU A 79 4.91 1.47 -10.64
CA GLU A 79 5.51 0.55 -11.59
C GLU A 79 5.08 0.93 -13.02
N THR A 80 6.07 1.22 -13.87
CA THR A 80 5.87 1.64 -15.26
C THR A 80 6.77 0.80 -16.17
N LEU A 81 6.18 0.11 -17.13
CA LEU A 81 6.90 -0.56 -18.21
C LEU A 81 6.98 0.39 -19.40
N TYR A 82 8.19 0.80 -19.77
CA TYR A 82 8.42 1.54 -21.01
C TYR A 82 8.52 0.58 -22.19
N VAL A 83 7.82 0.88 -23.27
CA VAL A 83 7.78 0.05 -24.49
C VAL A 83 8.23 0.87 -25.70
N GLU A 84 8.29 0.21 -26.85
CA GLU A 84 8.74 0.81 -28.11
C GLU A 84 7.93 2.07 -28.47
N ASN A 85 8.54 2.95 -29.29
CA ASN A 85 7.93 4.19 -29.78
C ASN A 85 7.49 5.20 -28.69
N GLY A 86 8.08 5.12 -27.49
CA GLY A 86 7.78 6.03 -26.39
C GLY A 86 6.48 5.72 -25.64
N GLY A 87 5.86 4.56 -25.89
CA GLY A 87 4.72 4.09 -25.13
C GLY A 87 5.12 3.61 -23.73
N HIS A 88 4.15 3.55 -22.82
CA HIS A 88 4.34 2.96 -21.50
C HIS A 88 3.05 2.32 -20.97
N VAL A 89 3.21 1.38 -20.05
CA VAL A 89 2.13 0.74 -19.30
C VAL A 89 2.38 1.00 -17.82
N ASP A 90 1.53 1.80 -17.18
CA ASP A 90 1.51 1.91 -15.73
C ASP A 90 0.75 0.72 -15.16
N TYR A 91 1.48 -0.25 -14.61
CA TYR A 91 0.90 -1.50 -14.09
C TYR A 91 0.84 -1.54 -12.56
N GLY A 92 1.40 -0.55 -11.88
CA GLY A 92 1.20 -0.29 -10.45
C GLY A 92 0.16 0.80 -10.21
N VAL A 93 0.62 1.93 -9.63
CA VAL A 93 -0.19 3.17 -9.56
C VAL A 93 -0.40 3.72 -10.97
N GLN A 94 -1.66 4.01 -11.33
CA GLN A 94 -2.04 4.50 -12.68
C GLN A 94 -2.35 6.01 -12.70
N GLY A 95 -2.48 6.63 -11.54
CA GLY A 95 -2.78 8.06 -11.39
C GLY A 95 -3.05 8.42 -9.95
N VAL A 96 -3.18 9.73 -9.70
CA VAL A 96 -3.42 10.30 -8.38
C VAL A 96 -4.58 11.28 -8.44
N PHE A 97 -5.25 11.55 -7.32
CA PHE A 97 -6.33 12.54 -7.30
C PHE A 97 -5.83 13.91 -7.77
N ASN A 98 -6.66 14.63 -8.53
CA ASN A 98 -6.39 15.99 -9.01
C ASN A 98 -6.48 17.06 -7.89
N TYR A 99 -5.81 16.79 -6.78
CA TYR A 99 -5.70 17.69 -5.64
C TYR A 99 -4.56 18.68 -5.83
N ALA A 100 -4.60 19.79 -5.08
CA ALA A 100 -3.54 20.78 -5.08
C ALA A 100 -2.19 20.17 -4.68
N ILE A 101 -2.16 19.27 -3.69
CA ILE A 101 -0.93 18.59 -3.24
C ILE A 101 -0.26 17.78 -4.36
N SER A 102 -1.05 17.05 -5.15
CA SER A 102 -0.55 16.25 -6.28
C SER A 102 0.08 17.15 -7.34
N LYS A 103 -0.63 18.20 -7.74
CA LYS A 103 -0.14 19.18 -8.72
C LYS A 103 1.10 19.91 -8.22
N ASN A 104 1.12 20.31 -6.96
CA ASN A 104 2.27 20.97 -6.35
C ASN A 104 3.49 20.06 -6.32
N PHE A 105 3.30 18.76 -6.00
CA PHE A 105 4.40 17.81 -5.98
C PHE A 105 4.96 17.54 -7.39
N PHE A 106 4.07 17.38 -8.39
CA PHE A 106 4.48 17.23 -9.79
C PHE A 106 5.24 18.46 -10.28
N ASN A 107 4.71 19.66 -10.02
CA ASN A 107 5.35 20.93 -10.39
C ASN A 107 6.70 21.11 -9.69
N ARG A 108 6.80 20.77 -8.40
CA ARG A 108 8.05 20.85 -7.62
C ARG A 108 9.16 19.99 -8.22
N LEU A 109 8.80 18.89 -8.86
CA LEU A 109 9.72 17.96 -9.53
C LEU A 109 9.84 18.22 -11.05
N GLY A 110 9.18 19.26 -11.57
CA GLY A 110 9.22 19.60 -13.00
C GLY A 110 8.51 18.59 -13.90
N VAL A 111 7.58 17.80 -13.36
CA VAL A 111 6.88 16.73 -14.07
C VAL A 111 5.59 17.27 -14.68
N GLN A 112 5.48 17.19 -16.00
CA GLN A 112 4.25 17.52 -16.72
C GLN A 112 3.24 16.38 -16.59
N TRP A 113 1.96 16.74 -16.51
CA TRP A 113 0.88 15.79 -16.26
C TRP A 113 -0.35 16.07 -17.12
N LYS A 114 -1.19 15.04 -17.23
CA LYS A 114 -2.45 15.04 -17.97
C LYS A 114 -3.55 14.35 -17.14
N PRO A 115 -4.84 14.58 -17.45
CA PRO A 115 -5.91 13.76 -16.89
C PRO A 115 -5.72 12.28 -17.24
N VAL A 116 -6.07 11.40 -16.30
CA VAL A 116 -6.15 9.96 -16.59
C VAL A 116 -7.38 9.71 -17.46
N THR A 117 -7.18 8.94 -18.52
CA THR A 117 -8.22 8.48 -19.43
C THR A 117 -8.15 6.96 -19.54
N PRO A 118 -9.29 6.24 -19.59
CA PRO A 118 -9.27 4.80 -19.82
C PRO A 118 -8.53 4.45 -21.12
N GLY A 119 -7.72 3.39 -21.11
CA GLY A 119 -7.08 2.89 -22.35
C GLY A 119 -8.12 2.39 -23.35
N SER A 120 -9.20 1.78 -22.84
CA SER A 120 -10.39 1.42 -23.64
C SER A 120 -11.68 1.70 -22.88
N LEU A 121 -12.74 2.03 -23.65
CA LEU A 121 -14.13 2.09 -23.18
C LEU A 121 -14.90 0.78 -23.40
N ILE A 122 -14.31 -0.17 -24.13
CA ILE A 122 -14.93 -1.47 -24.44
C ILE A 122 -14.58 -2.45 -23.32
N ASN A 123 -15.61 -2.94 -22.64
CA ASN A 123 -15.47 -3.87 -21.53
C ASN A 123 -16.13 -5.21 -21.89
N LYS A 124 -15.35 -6.28 -21.87
CA LYS A 124 -15.84 -7.67 -21.87
C LYS A 124 -15.87 -8.19 -20.45
N HIS A 125 -16.87 -9.01 -20.14
CA HIS A 125 -17.02 -9.64 -18.84
C HIS A 125 -16.86 -11.15 -19.04
N VAL A 126 -15.93 -11.76 -18.33
CA VAL A 126 -15.60 -13.18 -18.47
C VAL A 126 -15.58 -13.79 -17.09
N ASN A 127 -16.14 -15.00 -16.94
CA ASN A 127 -15.90 -15.78 -15.75
C ASN A 127 -14.53 -16.45 -15.87
N PHE A 128 -13.52 -15.93 -15.17
CA PHE A 128 -12.15 -16.42 -15.33
C PHE A 128 -12.01 -17.88 -14.87
N LYS A 129 -12.88 -18.39 -14.00
CA LYS A 129 -12.90 -19.81 -13.58
C LYS A 129 -13.34 -20.77 -14.69
N THR A 130 -14.08 -20.29 -15.70
CA THR A 130 -14.56 -21.12 -16.81
C THR A 130 -14.02 -20.68 -18.17
N GLY A 131 -13.54 -19.44 -18.28
CA GLY A 131 -13.10 -18.81 -19.51
C GLY A 131 -14.21 -18.24 -20.39
N HIS A 132 -15.50 -18.41 -20.05
CA HIS A 132 -16.62 -17.99 -20.89
C HIS A 132 -17.04 -16.53 -20.65
N GLU A 133 -17.45 -15.84 -21.71
CA GLU A 133 -18.10 -14.53 -21.63
C GLU A 133 -19.44 -14.63 -20.87
N VAL A 134 -19.71 -13.66 -20.02
CA VAL A 134 -20.91 -13.57 -19.19
C VAL A 134 -21.53 -12.17 -19.30
N PRO A 135 -22.83 -11.99 -19.03
CA PRO A 135 -23.43 -10.67 -19.00
C PRO A 135 -22.79 -9.74 -17.96
N PRO A 136 -22.79 -8.41 -18.17
CA PRO A 136 -22.39 -7.45 -17.16
C PRO A 136 -23.25 -7.60 -15.88
N PRO A 137 -22.70 -7.34 -14.67
CA PRO A 137 -23.44 -7.53 -13.41
C PRO A 137 -24.67 -6.63 -13.24
N SER A 138 -24.70 -5.44 -13.83
CA SER A 138 -25.78 -4.45 -13.66
C SER A 138 -25.87 -3.49 -14.84
N ALA A 139 -27.04 -2.85 -15.01
CA ALA A 139 -27.24 -1.83 -16.03
C ALA A 139 -26.64 -0.47 -15.59
N VAL A 140 -26.12 0.31 -16.54
CA VAL A 140 -25.41 1.58 -16.25
C VAL A 140 -26.25 2.58 -15.45
N ILE A 141 -27.54 2.74 -15.79
CA ILE A 141 -28.44 3.70 -15.12
C ILE A 141 -28.65 3.31 -13.65
N GLU A 142 -28.84 2.02 -13.38
CA GLU A 142 -29.02 1.49 -12.02
C GLU A 142 -27.75 1.67 -11.20
N THR A 143 -26.58 1.43 -11.81
CA THR A 143 -25.27 1.66 -11.18
C THR A 143 -25.08 3.11 -10.77
N VAL A 144 -25.38 4.08 -11.65
CA VAL A 144 -25.26 5.51 -11.30
C VAL A 144 -26.19 5.88 -10.15
N ALA A 145 -27.45 5.44 -10.18
CA ALA A 145 -28.40 5.71 -9.12
C ALA A 145 -27.93 5.11 -7.77
N ALA A 146 -27.49 3.86 -7.76
CA ALA A 146 -26.99 3.20 -6.56
C ALA A 146 -25.70 3.83 -6.00
N LEU A 147 -24.82 4.36 -6.86
CA LEU A 147 -23.63 5.11 -6.41
C LEU A 147 -23.98 6.42 -5.71
N LEU A 148 -25.02 7.13 -6.16
CA LEU A 148 -25.50 8.33 -5.46
C LEU A 148 -26.07 7.97 -4.08
N VAL A 149 -26.79 6.84 -3.98
CA VAL A 149 -27.26 6.31 -2.69
C VAL A 149 -26.08 5.93 -1.81
N TYR A 150 -25.07 5.23 -2.33
CA TYR A 150 -23.85 4.89 -1.59
C TYR A 150 -23.16 6.15 -1.05
N ARG A 151 -22.92 7.14 -1.91
CA ARG A 151 -22.29 8.42 -1.53
C ARG A 151 -23.05 9.15 -0.42
N THR A 152 -24.38 9.11 -0.48
CA THR A 152 -25.26 9.69 0.55
C THR A 152 -25.20 8.89 1.85
N ALA A 153 -25.22 7.55 1.77
CA ALA A 153 -25.19 6.67 2.94
C ALA A 153 -23.90 6.81 3.76
N ILE A 154 -22.76 7.04 3.09
CA ILE A 154 -21.46 7.21 3.75
C ILE A 154 -21.18 8.67 4.20
N GLN A 155 -22.03 9.65 3.85
CA GLN A 155 -21.82 11.06 4.19
C GLN A 155 -21.72 11.30 5.71
N LYS A 156 -22.39 10.48 6.52
CA LYS A 156 -22.31 10.52 7.99
C LYS A 156 -20.95 10.07 8.56
N PHE A 157 -20.06 9.55 7.72
CA PHE A 157 -18.70 9.15 8.05
C PHE A 157 -17.67 10.13 7.47
N ASP A 158 -18.02 11.42 7.39
CA ASP A 158 -17.17 12.46 6.79
C ASP A 158 -15.86 12.69 7.52
N TYR A 159 -15.73 12.25 8.78
CA TYR A 159 -14.46 12.18 9.51
C TYR A 159 -13.42 11.24 8.85
N LEU A 160 -13.82 10.39 7.90
CA LEU A 160 -12.92 9.55 7.08
C LEU A 160 -12.52 10.20 5.75
N LYS A 161 -13.02 11.40 5.43
CA LYS A 161 -12.85 12.01 4.09
C LYS A 161 -11.39 12.31 3.71
N ASP A 162 -10.53 12.42 4.71
CA ASP A 162 -9.09 12.67 4.53
C ASP A 162 -8.28 11.36 4.43
N GLY A 163 -8.96 10.20 4.42
CA GLY A 163 -8.34 8.87 4.39
C GLY A 163 -7.77 8.39 5.72
N ILE A 164 -7.80 9.22 6.76
CA ILE A 164 -7.34 8.88 8.12
C ILE A 164 -8.43 8.08 8.85
N TYR A 165 -8.04 7.09 9.65
CA TYR A 165 -8.94 6.33 10.51
C TYR A 165 -9.33 7.12 11.77
N ASN A 166 -9.92 8.31 11.60
CA ASN A 166 -10.36 9.18 12.70
C ASN A 166 -11.71 8.72 13.27
N LEU A 167 -11.72 7.53 13.88
CA LEU A 167 -12.93 6.87 14.36
C LEU A 167 -13.41 7.47 15.70
N PRO A 168 -14.73 7.70 15.88
CA PRO A 168 -15.26 8.09 17.18
C PRO A 168 -15.28 6.90 18.16
N ASP A 169 -15.47 7.20 19.45
CA ASP A 169 -15.55 6.21 20.52
C ASP A 169 -16.91 6.36 21.26
N PRO A 170 -17.83 5.37 21.16
CA PRO A 170 -17.67 4.08 20.49
C PRO A 170 -17.69 4.20 18.96
N VAL A 171 -17.03 3.23 18.29
CA VAL A 171 -17.04 3.14 16.81
C VAL A 171 -18.46 2.81 16.33
N PRO A 172 -19.01 3.48 15.29
CA PRO A 172 -20.36 3.22 14.83
C PRO A 172 -20.47 1.80 14.28
N GLU A 173 -21.48 1.06 14.73
CA GLU A 173 -21.67 -0.36 14.42
C GLU A 173 -21.67 -0.63 12.90
N GLU A 174 -22.22 0.29 12.11
CA GLU A 174 -22.28 0.17 10.65
C GLU A 174 -20.90 0.10 9.97
N LEU A 175 -19.87 0.74 10.55
CA LEU A 175 -18.50 0.63 10.02
C LEU A 175 -17.88 -0.75 10.30
N LEU A 176 -18.38 -1.45 11.31
CA LEU A 176 -17.89 -2.76 11.74
C LEU A 176 -18.61 -3.93 11.06
N TRP A 177 -19.78 -3.68 10.48
CA TRP A 177 -20.52 -4.71 9.76
C TRP A 177 -19.73 -5.25 8.56
N PRO A 178 -19.88 -6.55 8.24
CA PRO A 178 -19.58 -7.05 6.91
C PRO A 178 -20.29 -6.17 5.88
N PHE A 179 -19.59 -5.77 4.82
CA PHE A 179 -20.12 -4.83 3.85
C PHE A 179 -21.41 -5.32 3.18
N SER A 180 -21.61 -6.64 3.07
CA SER A 180 -22.89 -7.25 2.62
C SER A 180 -24.11 -6.74 3.39
N LYS A 181 -24.01 -6.57 4.71
CA LYS A 181 -25.10 -6.03 5.55
C LYS A 181 -25.35 -4.55 5.27
N PHE A 182 -24.29 -3.79 4.96
CA PHE A 182 -24.42 -2.40 4.53
C PHE A 182 -25.09 -2.30 3.14
N VAL A 183 -24.72 -3.18 2.23
CA VAL A 183 -25.31 -3.31 0.89
C VAL A 183 -26.80 -3.61 0.97
N GLU A 184 -27.21 -4.58 1.78
CA GLU A 184 -28.63 -4.93 1.98
C GLU A 184 -29.42 -3.76 2.57
N LYS A 185 -28.89 -3.11 3.62
CA LYS A 185 -29.56 -1.99 4.29
C LYS A 185 -29.84 -0.83 3.33
N TYR A 186 -28.90 -0.53 2.43
CA TYR A 186 -28.94 0.62 1.54
C TYR A 186 -29.31 0.28 0.09
N LYS A 187 -29.57 -0.99 -0.23
CA LYS A 187 -29.90 -1.50 -1.57
C LYS A 187 -28.85 -1.12 -2.62
N LEU A 188 -27.59 -1.46 -2.34
CA LEU A 188 -26.43 -1.04 -3.12
C LEU A 188 -25.95 -2.07 -4.14
N GLU A 189 -26.74 -3.10 -4.43
CA GLU A 189 -26.33 -4.22 -5.29
C GLU A 189 -25.83 -3.75 -6.66
N ALA A 190 -26.51 -2.76 -7.26
CA ALA A 190 -26.14 -2.22 -8.57
C ALA A 190 -24.86 -1.36 -8.56
N ALA A 191 -24.38 -0.91 -7.39
CA ALA A 191 -23.13 -0.15 -7.24
C ALA A 191 -21.91 -1.06 -7.03
N LEU A 192 -22.11 -2.36 -6.76
CA LEU A 192 -21.05 -3.28 -6.35
C LEU A 192 -19.91 -3.37 -7.36
N SER A 193 -20.19 -3.36 -8.66
CA SER A 193 -19.16 -3.44 -9.70
C SER A 193 -18.21 -2.24 -9.67
N VAL A 194 -18.73 -1.03 -9.43
CA VAL A 194 -17.92 0.18 -9.34
C VAL A 194 -17.18 0.26 -8.01
N ILE A 195 -17.83 -0.05 -6.90
CA ILE A 195 -17.16 -0.10 -5.58
C ILE A 195 -16.00 -1.12 -5.63
N TYR A 196 -16.26 -2.30 -6.19
CA TYR A 196 -15.26 -3.35 -6.35
C TYR A 196 -14.11 -2.96 -7.30
N THR A 197 -14.37 -2.15 -8.33
CA THR A 197 -13.32 -1.64 -9.23
C THR A 197 -12.20 -0.95 -8.43
N PHE A 198 -12.54 -0.23 -7.37
CA PHE A 198 -11.58 0.47 -6.51
C PHE A 198 -11.18 -0.32 -5.27
N ALA A 199 -12.10 -1.12 -4.71
CA ALA A 199 -11.90 -1.86 -3.46
C ALA A 199 -11.53 -3.35 -3.65
N ASN A 200 -11.17 -3.78 -4.87
CA ASN A 200 -10.80 -5.17 -5.20
C ASN A 200 -9.67 -5.71 -4.31
N ALA A 201 -8.78 -4.84 -3.82
CA ALA A 201 -7.64 -5.23 -2.98
C ALA A 201 -8.05 -5.85 -1.62
N LEU A 202 -9.34 -5.79 -1.24
CA LEU A 202 -9.89 -6.50 -0.07
C LEU A 202 -10.08 -8.00 -0.28
N GLY A 203 -10.02 -8.50 -1.51
CA GLY A 203 -10.39 -9.87 -1.81
C GLY A 203 -11.91 -10.04 -1.68
N ASP A 204 -12.38 -10.73 -0.64
CA ASP A 204 -13.81 -10.82 -0.32
C ASP A 204 -14.31 -9.49 0.29
N MET A 205 -14.63 -8.54 -0.60
CA MET A 205 -15.10 -7.22 -0.24
C MET A 205 -16.42 -7.26 0.56
N LEU A 206 -17.31 -8.22 0.29
CA LEU A 206 -18.61 -8.30 0.94
C LEU A 206 -18.52 -8.83 2.38
N ALA A 207 -17.56 -9.71 2.67
CA ALA A 207 -17.27 -10.18 4.02
C ALA A 207 -16.43 -9.20 4.84
N SER A 208 -15.72 -8.27 4.19
CA SER A 208 -14.85 -7.30 4.85
C SER A 208 -15.64 -6.24 5.64
N PRO A 209 -15.11 -5.72 6.77
CA PRO A 209 -15.73 -4.60 7.47
C PRO A 209 -15.95 -3.39 6.56
N THR A 210 -17.12 -2.77 6.68
CA THR A 210 -17.54 -1.60 5.87
C THR A 210 -16.53 -0.45 5.93
N LEU A 211 -15.86 -0.28 7.08
CA LEU A 211 -14.75 0.66 7.26
C LEU A 211 -13.70 0.55 6.14
N TYR A 212 -13.24 -0.67 5.85
CA TYR A 212 -12.16 -0.88 4.87
C TYR A 212 -12.63 -0.65 3.44
N VAL A 213 -13.89 -0.95 3.13
CA VAL A 213 -14.49 -0.61 1.83
C VAL A 213 -14.53 0.90 1.65
N ILE A 214 -14.95 1.65 2.68
CA ILE A 214 -14.96 3.13 2.65
C ILE A 214 -13.53 3.68 2.57
N GLN A 215 -12.54 3.02 3.16
CA GLN A 215 -11.16 3.49 3.05
C GLN A 215 -10.59 3.30 1.64
N LEU A 216 -11.00 2.27 0.90
CA LEU A 216 -10.56 2.09 -0.50
C LEU A 216 -11.45 2.80 -1.53
N PHE A 217 -12.71 3.07 -1.19
CA PHE A 217 -13.66 3.75 -2.08
C PHE A 217 -14.71 4.57 -1.33
N GLY A 218 -14.27 5.55 -0.55
CA GLY A 218 -15.13 6.43 0.23
C GLY A 218 -15.45 7.77 -0.44
N ILE A 219 -15.81 8.75 0.39
CA ILE A 219 -16.11 10.13 0.00
C ILE A 219 -15.08 10.74 -0.97
N PRO A 220 -13.77 10.77 -0.66
CA PRO A 220 -12.80 11.43 -1.55
C PRO A 220 -12.69 10.76 -2.92
N HIS A 221 -12.84 9.43 -2.97
CA HIS A 221 -12.78 8.65 -4.21
C HIS A 221 -13.95 8.92 -5.14
N ILE A 222 -15.11 9.26 -4.59
CA ILE A 222 -16.29 9.62 -5.36
C ILE A 222 -16.22 11.10 -5.77
N ASP A 223 -15.88 11.96 -4.81
CA ASP A 223 -15.86 13.42 -5.03
C ASP A 223 -14.76 13.83 -6.02
N VAL A 224 -13.68 13.04 -6.16
CA VAL A 224 -12.63 13.33 -7.14
C VAL A 224 -13.16 13.36 -8.57
N PHE A 225 -14.18 12.55 -8.91
CA PHE A 225 -14.81 12.58 -10.24
C PHE A 225 -15.53 13.90 -10.52
N LEU A 226 -16.02 14.58 -9.49
CA LEU A 226 -16.60 15.93 -9.59
C LEU A 226 -15.52 17.03 -9.68
N GLN A 227 -14.28 16.69 -9.32
CA GLN A 227 -13.13 17.61 -9.28
C GLN A 227 -12.15 17.40 -10.45
N GLY A 228 -12.63 16.81 -11.55
CA GLY A 228 -11.82 16.58 -12.75
C GLY A 228 -11.02 15.27 -12.73
N GLY A 229 -11.34 14.35 -11.82
CA GLY A 229 -10.82 12.98 -11.80
C GLY A 229 -9.36 12.88 -11.36
N TYR A 230 -8.65 11.93 -11.96
CA TYR A 230 -7.27 11.62 -11.64
C TYR A 230 -6.32 12.30 -12.64
N ILE A 231 -5.09 12.56 -12.21
CA ILE A 231 -3.99 13.03 -13.06
C ILE A 231 -2.84 12.04 -13.02
N THR A 232 -2.06 11.99 -14.10
CA THR A 232 -0.87 11.13 -14.25
C THR A 232 0.23 11.88 -15.02
N PRO A 233 1.52 11.63 -14.78
CA PRO A 233 2.60 12.13 -15.62
C PRO A 233 2.42 11.76 -17.10
N ASN A 234 2.95 12.60 -17.98
CA ASN A 234 2.84 12.34 -19.43
C ASN A 234 3.58 11.08 -19.87
N ASP A 235 4.73 10.81 -19.25
CA ASP A 235 5.69 9.76 -19.60
C ASP A 235 5.67 8.62 -18.56
N GLY A 236 4.50 8.34 -17.97
CA GLY A 236 4.29 7.25 -17.03
C GLY A 236 4.59 7.62 -15.57
N MET A 237 3.89 6.96 -14.65
CA MET A 237 3.88 7.31 -13.23
C MET A 237 5.28 7.23 -12.56
N TYR A 238 6.17 6.35 -13.02
CA TYR A 238 7.53 6.25 -12.48
C TYR A 238 8.37 7.52 -12.71
N GLU A 239 8.08 8.32 -13.73
CA GLU A 239 8.80 9.57 -14.03
C GLU A 239 8.87 10.50 -12.81
N LEU A 240 7.80 10.57 -12.02
CA LEU A 240 7.75 11.35 -10.79
C LEU A 240 8.89 10.98 -9.82
N TYR A 241 9.08 9.68 -9.61
CA TYR A 241 10.05 9.17 -8.66
C TYR A 241 11.46 9.18 -9.22
N ARG A 242 11.61 9.03 -10.54
CA ARG A 242 12.88 9.25 -11.23
C ARG A 242 13.36 10.70 -11.05
N LYS A 243 12.47 11.69 -11.21
CA LYS A 243 12.75 13.11 -10.93
C LYS A 243 13.05 13.38 -9.46
N ALA A 244 12.35 12.74 -8.55
CA ALA A 244 12.67 12.83 -7.14
C ALA A 244 14.07 12.25 -6.82
N SER A 245 14.46 11.14 -7.44
CA SER A 245 15.81 10.57 -7.31
C SER A 245 16.90 11.55 -7.76
N GLU A 246 16.68 12.34 -8.81
CA GLU A 246 17.63 13.39 -9.25
C GLU A 246 17.82 14.49 -8.18
N VAL A 247 16.75 14.85 -7.46
CA VAL A 247 16.79 15.89 -6.41
C VAL A 247 17.39 15.38 -5.10
N LEU A 248 17.15 14.11 -4.78
CA LEU A 248 17.63 13.47 -3.56
C LEU A 248 19.09 12.99 -3.71
N ASP A 249 19.47 12.52 -4.90
CA ASP A 249 20.85 12.15 -5.26
C ASP A 249 21.53 11.30 -4.15
N THR A 250 22.63 11.80 -3.58
CA THR A 250 23.43 11.11 -2.55
C THR A 250 22.73 10.96 -1.18
N ASP A 251 21.55 11.56 -1.01
CA ASP A 251 20.76 11.39 0.22
C ASP A 251 20.06 10.03 0.28
N VAL A 252 20.03 9.26 -0.81
CA VAL A 252 19.39 7.94 -0.88
C VAL A 252 20.41 6.80 -0.84
N LEU A 253 20.21 5.88 0.09
CA LEU A 253 20.89 4.58 0.14
C LEU A 253 19.99 3.52 -0.49
N TYR A 254 20.22 3.24 -1.77
CA TYR A 254 19.53 2.17 -2.50
C TYR A 254 20.04 0.79 -2.13
N ASN A 255 19.27 -0.25 -2.47
CA ASN A 255 19.58 -1.65 -2.16
C ASN A 255 19.97 -1.84 -0.69
N THR A 256 19.35 -1.10 0.22
CA THR A 256 19.79 -1.00 1.61
C THR A 256 18.61 -1.21 2.54
N LYS A 257 18.82 -1.96 3.63
CA LYS A 257 17.81 -2.17 4.68
C LYS A 257 18.34 -1.74 6.03
N ALA A 258 17.45 -1.22 6.90
CA ALA A 258 17.76 -1.10 8.32
C ALA A 258 17.81 -2.51 8.94
N THR A 259 18.86 -2.81 9.69
CA THR A 259 19.05 -4.11 10.37
C THR A 259 18.99 -4.02 11.88
N LYS A 260 19.19 -2.83 12.44
CA LYS A 260 19.11 -2.56 13.87
C LYS A 260 18.78 -1.11 14.11
N THR A 261 17.94 -0.82 15.10
CA THR A 261 17.70 0.54 15.59
C THR A 261 17.97 0.62 17.08
N ILE A 262 18.43 1.79 17.52
CA ILE A 262 18.43 2.22 18.92
C ILE A 262 17.84 3.62 18.95
N ARG A 263 16.74 3.78 19.67
CA ARG A 263 15.92 4.99 19.68
C ARG A 263 15.68 5.43 21.11
N SER A 264 16.00 6.68 21.40
CA SER A 264 15.60 7.36 22.63
C SER A 264 14.93 8.68 22.26
N ASP A 265 14.50 9.45 23.26
CA ASP A 265 13.94 10.78 23.02
C ASP A 265 15.00 11.81 22.56
N THR A 266 16.30 11.46 22.62
CA THR A 266 17.41 12.37 22.32
C THR A 266 18.39 11.85 21.28
N GLU A 267 18.39 10.55 20.99
CA GLU A 267 19.37 9.92 20.10
C GLU A 267 18.74 8.77 19.31
N ILE A 268 18.91 8.80 17.99
CA ILE A 268 18.53 7.70 17.09
C ILE A 268 19.77 7.22 16.35
N LYS A 269 20.04 5.91 16.47
CA LYS A 269 21.09 5.20 15.74
C LYS A 269 20.48 4.06 14.94
N ILE A 270 20.83 3.98 13.67
CA ILE A 270 20.29 2.97 12.75
C ILE A 270 21.47 2.32 12.02
N ILE A 271 21.63 1.01 12.18
CA ILE A 271 22.55 0.25 11.32
C ILE A 271 21.81 -0.11 10.06
N THR A 272 22.35 0.33 8.93
CA THR A 272 21.89 -0.08 7.61
C THR A 272 22.86 -1.06 6.98
N GLN A 273 22.35 -1.96 6.16
CA GLN A 273 23.15 -2.91 5.40
C GLN A 273 22.71 -2.90 3.94
N ASP A 274 23.68 -2.69 3.06
CA ASP A 274 23.52 -2.91 1.62
C ASP A 274 23.30 -4.41 1.36
N THR A 275 22.20 -4.75 0.69
CA THR A 275 21.75 -6.12 0.44
C THR A 275 22.55 -6.83 -0.64
N THR A 276 23.34 -6.09 -1.44
CA THR A 276 24.19 -6.62 -2.50
C THR A 276 25.63 -6.78 -2.03
N SER A 277 26.21 -5.72 -1.45
CA SER A 277 27.61 -5.73 -1.01
C SER A 277 27.81 -6.23 0.43
N GLY A 278 26.74 -6.24 1.23
CA GLY A 278 26.80 -6.55 2.66
C GLY A 278 27.40 -5.43 3.51
N LYS A 279 27.84 -4.32 2.90
CA LYS A 279 28.46 -3.18 3.57
C LYS A 279 27.49 -2.55 4.57
N LYS A 280 27.97 -2.29 5.79
CA LYS A 280 27.19 -1.65 6.84
C LYS A 280 27.53 -0.17 6.95
N LYS A 281 26.54 0.63 7.33
CA LYS A 281 26.70 2.04 7.71
C LYS A 281 25.91 2.31 8.99
N LEU A 282 26.35 3.32 9.74
CA LEU A 282 25.66 3.83 10.91
C LEU A 282 25.04 5.19 10.55
N ILE A 283 23.72 5.30 10.65
CA ILE A 283 23.02 6.57 10.54
C ILE A 283 22.70 7.08 11.95
N LYS A 284 23.13 8.30 12.25
CA LYS A 284 22.76 9.08 13.44
C LYS A 284 21.75 10.14 13.02
N ALA A 285 20.58 10.14 13.65
CA ALA A 285 19.51 11.08 13.35
C ALA A 285 18.87 11.67 14.61
N LYS A 286 18.17 12.80 14.46
CA LYS A 286 17.32 13.35 15.52
C LYS A 286 15.93 12.71 15.48
N ASN A 287 15.41 12.48 14.28
CA ASN A 287 14.11 11.86 14.06
C ASN A 287 14.20 10.69 13.07
N LEU A 288 13.31 9.72 13.26
CA LEU A 288 13.11 8.57 12.38
C LEU A 288 11.69 8.63 11.81
N LEU A 289 11.57 8.57 10.49
CA LEU A 289 10.30 8.41 9.80
C LEU A 289 10.22 7.03 9.16
N ILE A 290 9.25 6.22 9.59
CA ILE A 290 8.98 4.89 9.02
C ILE A 290 7.81 5.01 8.05
N THR A 291 8.02 4.55 6.81
CA THR A 291 7.04 4.71 5.71
C THR A 291 6.59 3.40 5.08
N PHE A 292 7.13 2.28 5.54
CA PHE A 292 6.73 0.93 5.12
C PHE A 292 5.71 0.34 6.10
N PRO A 293 4.91 -0.67 5.68
CA PRO A 293 3.97 -1.35 6.56
C PRO A 293 4.66 -1.97 7.80
N PRO A 294 4.26 -1.59 9.04
CA PRO A 294 4.95 -1.98 10.27
C PRO A 294 4.55 -3.39 10.74
N ILE A 295 4.71 -4.39 9.89
CA ILE A 295 4.53 -5.81 10.24
C ILE A 295 5.78 -6.35 10.96
N PRO A 296 5.65 -7.41 11.79
CA PRO A 296 6.76 -7.95 12.58
C PRO A 296 8.01 -8.28 11.75
N GLU A 297 7.82 -8.80 10.54
CA GLU A 297 8.91 -9.16 9.61
C GLU A 297 9.73 -7.93 9.20
N ASN A 298 9.05 -6.80 8.93
CA ASN A 298 9.69 -5.55 8.50
C ASN A 298 10.37 -4.83 9.67
N LEU A 299 9.93 -5.08 10.91
CA LEU A 299 10.47 -4.45 12.12
C LEU A 299 11.52 -5.33 12.83
N LYS A 300 11.96 -6.42 12.21
CA LYS A 300 12.98 -7.28 12.80
C LYS A 300 14.28 -6.51 13.05
N GLY A 301 14.77 -6.59 14.29
CA GLY A 301 15.98 -5.88 14.73
C GLY A 301 15.73 -4.46 15.23
N PHE A 302 14.49 -3.97 15.15
CA PHE A 302 14.12 -2.70 15.76
C PHE A 302 13.95 -2.88 17.27
N ASP A 303 14.36 -1.86 18.01
CA ASP A 303 14.18 -1.77 19.46
C ASP A 303 12.76 -1.28 19.80
N LEU A 304 11.76 -2.10 19.48
CA LEU A 304 10.35 -1.77 19.69
C LEU A 304 9.96 -1.78 21.17
N SER A 305 9.08 -0.85 21.55
CA SER A 305 8.37 -0.83 22.83
C SER A 305 7.27 -1.91 22.87
N PRO A 306 6.77 -2.28 24.06
CA PRO A 306 5.66 -3.24 24.18
C PRO A 306 4.42 -2.85 23.37
N GLU A 307 4.10 -1.55 23.27
CA GLU A 307 2.96 -1.07 22.49
C GLU A 307 3.20 -1.22 20.98
N GLU A 308 4.38 -0.87 20.46
CA GLU A 308 4.73 -1.07 19.05
C GLU A 308 4.68 -2.57 18.66
N ILE A 309 5.14 -3.46 19.55
CA ILE A 309 5.05 -4.92 19.35
C ILE A 309 3.59 -5.36 19.32
N SER A 310 2.79 -4.93 20.29
CA SER A 310 1.36 -5.27 20.40
C SER A 310 0.56 -4.84 19.17
N LEU A 311 0.81 -3.64 18.65
CA LEU A 311 0.11 -3.10 17.49
C LEU A 311 0.54 -3.80 16.19
N SER A 312 1.85 -3.96 15.97
CA SER A 312 2.35 -4.61 14.74
C SER A 312 1.87 -6.05 14.59
N ALA A 313 1.73 -6.79 15.69
CA ALA A 313 1.29 -8.19 15.69
C ALA A 313 -0.20 -8.39 15.31
N LYS A 314 -1.01 -7.33 15.31
CA LYS A 314 -2.45 -7.39 14.98
C LYS A 314 -2.74 -7.25 13.49
N LEU A 315 -1.75 -6.84 12.71
CA LEU A 315 -1.92 -6.53 11.30
C LEU A 315 -2.12 -7.80 10.47
N LEU A 316 -3.23 -7.82 9.75
CA LEU A 316 -3.56 -8.76 8.69
C LEU A 316 -3.51 -8.04 7.35
N TRP A 317 -3.26 -8.75 6.26
CA TRP A 317 -3.18 -8.13 4.93
C TRP A 317 -3.72 -9.03 3.83
N LYS A 318 -3.92 -8.44 2.65
CA LYS A 318 -4.08 -9.19 1.41
C LYS A 318 -2.78 -9.12 0.60
N THR A 319 -2.58 -10.12 -0.24
CA THR A 319 -1.53 -10.08 -1.24
C THR A 319 -2.04 -9.44 -2.51
N TYR A 320 -1.17 -8.69 -3.17
CA TYR A 320 -1.48 -7.93 -4.37
C TYR A 320 -0.27 -7.98 -5.30
N TYR A 321 -0.47 -8.63 -6.43
CA TYR A 321 0.52 -8.74 -7.47
C TYR A 321 0.06 -8.01 -8.71
N VAL A 322 1.01 -7.46 -9.45
CA VAL A 322 0.75 -6.76 -10.70
C VAL A 322 1.54 -7.42 -11.81
N ALA A 323 1.01 -7.41 -13.02
CA ALA A 323 1.68 -7.97 -14.18
C ALA A 323 1.34 -7.19 -15.45
N VAL A 324 2.22 -7.24 -16.43
CA VAL A 324 1.89 -6.88 -17.81
C VAL A 324 2.06 -8.09 -18.69
N LEU A 325 1.01 -8.45 -19.42
CA LEU A 325 1.00 -9.55 -20.35
C LEU A 325 1.21 -8.99 -21.76
N LYS A 326 2.09 -9.61 -22.54
CA LYS A 326 2.41 -9.21 -23.90
C LYS A 326 1.98 -10.28 -24.88
N ASN A 327 1.42 -9.86 -26.02
CA ASN A 327 1.06 -10.73 -27.14
C ASN A 327 0.10 -11.88 -26.74
N THR A 328 -0.88 -11.62 -25.88
CA THR A 328 -1.81 -12.66 -25.40
C THR A 328 -2.70 -13.26 -26.49
N GLY A 329 -2.98 -12.51 -27.56
CA GLY A 329 -4.00 -12.86 -28.55
C GLY A 329 -5.39 -12.28 -28.25
N ILE A 330 -5.56 -11.66 -27.08
CA ILE A 330 -6.74 -10.84 -26.77
C ILE A 330 -6.68 -9.57 -27.64
N PRO A 331 -7.79 -9.14 -28.27
CA PRO A 331 -7.82 -7.94 -29.10
C PRO A 331 -7.35 -6.69 -28.35
N ASN A 332 -6.70 -5.77 -29.06
CA ASN A 332 -6.36 -4.45 -28.52
C ASN A 332 -7.61 -3.61 -28.26
N ASN A 333 -7.48 -2.56 -27.43
CA ASN A 333 -8.55 -1.62 -27.15
C ASN A 333 -9.80 -2.29 -26.54
N ILE A 334 -9.61 -3.31 -25.68
CA ILE A 334 -10.65 -3.85 -24.81
C ILE A 334 -10.09 -4.11 -23.42
N ASN A 335 -10.95 -3.99 -22.41
CA ASN A 335 -10.70 -4.54 -21.07
C ASN A 335 -11.47 -5.84 -20.91
N VAL A 336 -10.90 -6.79 -20.17
CA VAL A 336 -11.56 -8.05 -19.78
C VAL A 336 -11.67 -8.10 -18.26
N HIS A 337 -12.89 -7.99 -17.75
CA HIS A 337 -13.18 -7.99 -16.32
C HIS A 337 -13.56 -9.38 -15.85
N ASN A 338 -13.02 -9.80 -14.70
CA ASN A 338 -13.41 -11.05 -14.08
C ASN A 338 -14.75 -10.88 -13.36
N VAL A 339 -15.74 -11.66 -13.78
CA VAL A 339 -17.10 -11.67 -13.24
C VAL A 339 -17.49 -13.12 -12.95
N ASP A 340 -17.89 -13.40 -11.72
CA ASP A 340 -18.30 -14.74 -11.30
C ASP A 340 -19.82 -14.79 -11.04
N PRO A 341 -20.65 -15.27 -12.01
CA PRO A 341 -22.10 -15.28 -11.87
C PRO A 341 -22.62 -16.14 -10.71
N ASP A 342 -21.80 -17.05 -10.17
CA ASP A 342 -22.16 -17.92 -9.05
C ASP A 342 -22.02 -17.20 -7.70
N GLN A 343 -21.36 -16.03 -7.67
CA GLN A 343 -21.20 -15.21 -6.47
C GLN A 343 -22.26 -14.12 -6.41
N LYS A 344 -23.05 -14.08 -5.35
CA LYS A 344 -24.14 -13.09 -5.17
C LYS A 344 -24.02 -12.37 -3.83
N PRO A 345 -24.47 -11.11 -3.75
CA PRO A 345 -24.84 -10.21 -4.85
C PRO A 345 -23.62 -9.71 -5.65
N GLY A 346 -23.84 -9.20 -6.86
CA GLY A 346 -22.84 -8.43 -7.61
C GLY A 346 -21.90 -9.20 -8.54
N ASN A 347 -21.92 -10.54 -8.54
CA ASN A 347 -21.08 -11.39 -9.41
C ASN A 347 -19.58 -11.13 -9.22
N LEU A 348 -19.15 -10.87 -7.99
CA LEU A 348 -17.77 -10.51 -7.66
C LEU A 348 -16.93 -11.77 -7.42
N PRO A 349 -15.72 -11.89 -7.98
CA PRO A 349 -14.86 -13.04 -7.73
C PRO A 349 -14.28 -13.02 -6.30
N LEU A 350 -14.10 -14.22 -5.73
CA LEU A 350 -13.50 -14.44 -4.40
C LEU A 350 -12.02 -14.82 -4.52
N ALA A 351 -11.19 -14.39 -3.56
CA ALA A 351 -9.75 -14.60 -3.59
C ALA A 351 -9.38 -16.10 -3.46
N PRO A 352 -8.31 -16.58 -4.11
CA PRO A 352 -7.46 -15.82 -5.03
C PRO A 352 -8.10 -15.62 -6.40
N PHE A 353 -7.95 -14.41 -6.96
CA PHE A 353 -8.45 -14.09 -8.30
C PHE A 353 -7.49 -13.16 -9.05
N GLN A 354 -7.48 -13.28 -10.37
CA GLN A 354 -7.07 -12.20 -11.24
C GLN A 354 -8.26 -11.25 -11.45
N TRP A 355 -8.06 -9.97 -11.19
CA TRP A 355 -9.14 -8.97 -11.17
C TRP A 355 -9.62 -8.62 -12.58
N ALA A 356 -8.68 -8.27 -13.46
CA ALA A 356 -8.97 -7.87 -14.83
C ALA A 356 -7.72 -7.98 -15.70
N LEU A 357 -7.93 -7.89 -17.01
CA LEU A 357 -6.92 -7.58 -18.02
C LEU A 357 -7.28 -6.21 -18.60
N GLN A 358 -6.42 -5.23 -18.40
CA GLN A 358 -6.69 -3.83 -18.71
C GLN A 358 -5.85 -3.35 -19.89
N ASP A 359 -6.49 -2.72 -20.85
CA ASP A 359 -5.80 -1.94 -21.87
C ASP A 359 -5.33 -0.62 -21.25
N MET A 360 -4.03 -0.34 -21.40
CA MET A 360 -3.38 0.85 -20.86
C MET A 360 -2.85 1.77 -21.97
N GLY A 361 -3.24 1.55 -23.23
CA GLY A 361 -2.84 2.35 -24.39
C GLY A 361 -1.94 1.61 -25.38
N PRO A 362 -0.77 1.07 -24.98
CA PRO A 362 0.09 0.35 -25.91
C PRO A 362 -0.52 -0.96 -26.42
N ASN A 363 -0.58 -1.11 -27.74
CA ASN A 363 -1.05 -2.33 -28.39
C ASN A 363 -0.26 -3.56 -27.95
N ASN A 364 -0.98 -4.68 -27.79
CA ASN A 364 -0.52 -6.00 -27.40
C ASN A 364 -0.02 -6.10 -25.95
N TYR A 365 -0.25 -5.09 -25.12
CA TYR A 365 0.05 -5.11 -23.69
C TYR A 365 -1.23 -5.00 -22.86
N LEU A 366 -1.39 -5.88 -21.89
CA LEU A 366 -2.49 -5.84 -20.93
C LEU A 366 -1.96 -5.85 -19.51
N ALA A 367 -2.32 -4.84 -18.73
CA ALA A 367 -2.02 -4.82 -17.29
C ALA A 367 -2.98 -5.74 -16.54
N SER A 368 -2.51 -6.38 -15.49
CA SER A 368 -3.28 -7.30 -14.66
C SER A 368 -2.94 -7.14 -13.19
N LYS A 369 -3.94 -7.41 -12.34
CA LYS A 369 -3.86 -7.36 -10.88
C LYS A 369 -4.37 -8.66 -10.30
N ILE A 370 -3.63 -9.24 -9.36
CA ILE A 370 -3.90 -10.55 -8.77
C ILE A 370 -3.96 -10.38 -7.27
N ILE A 371 -5.07 -10.82 -6.66
CA ILE A 371 -5.35 -10.63 -5.25
C ILE A 371 -5.43 -12.02 -4.59
N GLY A 372 -4.82 -12.16 -3.43
CA GLY A 372 -4.87 -13.38 -2.63
C GLY A 372 -4.83 -13.10 -1.12
N ASP A 373 -4.92 -14.16 -0.32
CA ASP A 373 -4.70 -14.08 1.13
C ASP A 373 -3.21 -14.01 1.47
N MET A 374 -2.87 -13.79 2.75
CA MET A 374 -1.49 -13.58 3.24
C MET A 374 -0.49 -14.65 2.81
N ASN A 375 -0.94 -15.90 2.65
CA ASN A 375 -0.09 -17.04 2.29
C ASN A 375 -0.02 -17.28 0.76
N PHE A 376 -0.71 -16.47 -0.04
CA PHE A 376 -0.70 -16.61 -1.49
C PHE A 376 0.59 -16.02 -2.08
N THR A 377 1.31 -16.82 -2.86
CA THR A 377 2.71 -16.56 -3.27
C THR A 377 2.84 -16.03 -4.70
N ASP A 378 3.99 -15.44 -5.03
CA ASP A 378 4.33 -14.99 -6.39
C ASP A 378 4.16 -16.10 -7.44
N THR A 379 4.58 -17.33 -7.11
CA THR A 379 4.43 -18.49 -8.01
C THR A 379 2.96 -18.80 -8.26
N GLN A 380 2.14 -18.85 -7.21
CA GLN A 380 0.70 -19.11 -7.36
C GLN A 380 0.00 -18.00 -8.13
N ALA A 381 0.42 -16.74 -7.96
CA ALA A 381 -0.11 -15.61 -8.72
C ALA A 381 0.20 -15.74 -10.22
N ARG A 382 1.42 -16.15 -10.59
CA ARG A 382 1.80 -16.41 -11.99
C ARG A 382 1.04 -17.60 -12.56
N ASP A 383 0.91 -18.68 -11.80
CA ASP A 383 0.16 -19.87 -12.22
C ASP A 383 -1.32 -19.54 -12.45
N LEU A 384 -1.90 -18.66 -11.62
CA LEU A 384 -3.27 -18.20 -11.80
C LEU A 384 -3.46 -17.45 -13.13
N ILE A 385 -2.55 -16.53 -13.48
CA ILE A 385 -2.58 -15.82 -14.77
C ILE A 385 -2.55 -16.81 -15.95
N VAL A 386 -1.62 -17.77 -15.90
CA VAL A 386 -1.48 -18.79 -16.95
C VAL A 386 -2.77 -19.62 -17.06
N ALA A 387 -3.33 -20.03 -15.93
CA ALA A 387 -4.54 -20.83 -15.89
C ALA A 387 -5.78 -20.06 -16.40
N ASP A 388 -5.92 -18.78 -16.05
CA ASP A 388 -7.00 -17.91 -16.52
C ASP A 388 -6.95 -17.74 -18.04
N LEU A 389 -5.78 -17.42 -18.61
CA LEU A 389 -5.63 -17.34 -20.07
C LEU A 389 -5.89 -18.69 -20.75
N HIS A 390 -5.37 -19.79 -20.19
CA HIS A 390 -5.63 -21.12 -20.75
C HIS A 390 -7.13 -21.46 -20.78
N ARG A 391 -7.87 -21.11 -19.73
CA ARG A 391 -9.33 -21.31 -19.69
C ARG A 391 -10.06 -20.48 -20.74
N MET A 392 -9.69 -19.21 -20.91
CA MET A 392 -10.28 -18.36 -21.97
C MET A 392 -10.02 -18.92 -23.37
N GLY A 393 -8.82 -19.46 -23.61
CA GLY A 393 -8.48 -20.14 -24.88
C GLY A 393 -9.26 -21.43 -25.08
N THR A 394 -9.35 -22.27 -24.05
CA THR A 394 -10.08 -23.55 -24.11
C THR A 394 -11.58 -23.33 -24.33
N ALA A 395 -12.15 -22.29 -23.74
CA ALA A 395 -13.55 -21.91 -23.92
C ALA A 395 -13.83 -21.28 -25.30
N GLY A 396 -12.80 -21.01 -26.12
CA GLY A 396 -12.94 -20.33 -27.41
C GLY A 396 -13.36 -18.87 -27.29
N THR A 397 -13.18 -18.25 -26.12
CA THR A 397 -13.54 -16.83 -25.90
C THR A 397 -12.52 -15.89 -26.53
N PHE A 398 -11.24 -16.28 -26.52
CA PHE A 398 -10.16 -15.59 -27.21
C PHE A 398 -9.20 -16.61 -27.84
N ASP A 399 -8.61 -16.26 -28.98
CA ASP A 399 -7.55 -17.04 -29.60
C ASP A 399 -6.21 -16.76 -28.90
N ILE A 400 -6.04 -17.36 -27.71
CA ILE A 400 -4.83 -17.16 -26.91
C ILE A 400 -3.62 -17.71 -27.66
N ARG A 401 -2.63 -16.84 -27.88
CA ARG A 401 -1.41 -17.16 -28.61
C ARG A 401 -0.55 -18.15 -27.82
N LYS A 402 0.37 -18.84 -28.50
CA LYS A 402 1.34 -19.74 -27.82
C LYS A 402 2.61 -19.03 -27.36
N ASP A 403 2.91 -17.88 -27.95
CA ASP A 403 4.11 -17.08 -27.73
C ASP A 403 3.83 -15.83 -26.88
N TRP A 404 2.73 -15.81 -26.13
CA TRP A 404 2.49 -14.76 -25.15
C TRP A 404 3.46 -14.89 -23.97
N GLU A 405 3.70 -13.77 -23.29
CA GLU A 405 4.58 -13.75 -22.12
C GLU A 405 4.06 -12.82 -21.03
N ILE A 406 4.47 -13.10 -19.78
CA ILE A 406 4.40 -12.13 -18.69
C ILE A 406 5.63 -11.21 -18.85
N ALA A 407 5.46 -10.07 -19.52
CA ALA A 407 6.56 -9.15 -19.83
C ALA A 407 7.20 -8.58 -18.56
N VAL A 408 6.38 -8.24 -17.56
CA VAL A 408 6.83 -7.83 -16.22
C VAL A 408 5.85 -8.30 -15.16
N PHE A 409 6.34 -8.44 -13.93
CA PHE A 409 5.56 -8.84 -12.76
C PHE A 409 6.13 -8.15 -11.53
N GLY A 410 5.26 -7.62 -10.67
CA GLY A 410 5.59 -6.92 -9.44
C GLY A 410 4.84 -7.49 -8.24
N ASN A 411 5.50 -7.44 -7.08
CA ASN A 411 4.96 -7.86 -5.80
C ASN A 411 4.73 -6.61 -4.92
N HIS A 412 3.47 -6.29 -4.64
CA HIS A 412 3.07 -5.13 -3.83
C HIS A 412 2.71 -5.52 -2.40
N ASN A 413 3.25 -6.63 -1.89
CA ASN A 413 2.94 -7.12 -0.56
C ASN A 413 3.78 -6.43 0.52
N PRO A 414 3.21 -6.23 1.73
CA PRO A 414 1.78 -6.36 2.05
C PRO A 414 0.98 -5.12 1.60
N THR A 415 -0.29 -5.30 1.25
CA THR A 415 -1.24 -4.19 1.05
C THR A 415 -2.59 -4.48 1.71
N THR A 416 -3.47 -3.49 1.74
CA THR A 416 -4.79 -3.57 2.39
C THR A 416 -4.64 -4.05 3.83
N LEU A 417 -3.81 -3.35 4.61
CA LEU A 417 -3.59 -3.72 5.99
C LEU A 417 -4.83 -3.46 6.82
N MET A 418 -5.22 -4.47 7.60
CA MET A 418 -6.43 -4.51 8.40
C MET A 418 -6.11 -5.08 9.78
N VAL A 419 -7.01 -4.85 10.72
CA VAL A 419 -7.09 -5.51 12.03
C VAL A 419 -8.51 -6.02 12.26
N SER A 420 -8.71 -6.84 13.30
CA SER A 420 -10.03 -7.41 13.60
C SER A 420 -11.05 -6.34 14.01
N VAL A 421 -12.33 -6.68 14.01
CA VAL A 421 -13.40 -5.78 14.49
C VAL A 421 -13.19 -5.42 15.96
N GLU A 422 -12.78 -6.39 16.78
CA GLU A 422 -12.48 -6.19 18.20
C GLU A 422 -11.32 -5.21 18.36
N ASP A 423 -10.26 -5.35 17.58
CA ASP A 423 -9.12 -4.43 17.61
C ASP A 423 -9.52 -3.01 17.17
N ILE A 424 -10.41 -2.86 16.19
CA ILE A 424 -10.98 -1.56 15.80
C ILE A 424 -11.72 -0.95 16.99
N GLN A 425 -12.58 -1.72 17.66
CA GLN A 425 -13.37 -1.28 18.82
C GLN A 425 -12.47 -0.90 20.01
N ASP A 426 -11.40 -1.64 20.24
CA ASP A 426 -10.40 -1.39 21.28
C ASP A 426 -9.49 -0.18 20.96
N GLY A 427 -9.76 0.53 19.86
CA GLY A 427 -9.11 1.78 19.50
C GLY A 427 -7.73 1.59 18.86
N PHE A 428 -7.50 0.50 18.14
CA PHE A 428 -6.23 0.21 17.45
C PHE A 428 -5.65 1.44 16.74
N TYR A 429 -6.44 2.09 15.87
CA TYR A 429 -5.98 3.25 15.09
C TYR A 429 -5.62 4.45 15.96
N ARG A 430 -6.42 4.77 16.99
CA ARG A 430 -6.10 5.81 17.96
C ARG A 430 -4.74 5.55 18.62
N ARG A 431 -4.50 4.31 19.07
CA ARG A 431 -3.22 3.92 19.69
C ARG A 431 -2.04 3.98 18.72
N VAL A 432 -2.25 3.63 17.43
CA VAL A 432 -1.22 3.82 16.39
C VAL A 432 -0.89 5.29 16.20
N TYR A 433 -1.89 6.17 16.14
CA TYR A 433 -1.66 7.62 16.02
C TYR A 433 -1.00 8.21 17.28
N ASP A 434 -1.27 7.66 18.46
CA ASP A 434 -0.61 8.06 19.71
C ASP A 434 0.89 7.73 19.74
N LEU A 435 1.41 6.95 18.78
CA LEU A 435 2.85 6.67 18.64
C LEU A 435 3.64 7.83 18.01
N GLN A 436 3.00 8.79 17.35
CA GLN A 436 3.70 9.87 16.63
C GLN A 436 4.63 10.64 17.57
N GLY A 437 5.91 10.73 17.19
CA GLY A 437 6.97 11.42 17.92
C GLY A 437 7.55 10.68 19.13
N ARG A 438 6.97 9.55 19.57
CA ARG A 438 7.53 8.79 20.69
C ARG A 438 8.93 8.29 20.34
N ARG A 439 9.92 8.57 21.19
CA ARG A 439 11.33 8.19 20.97
C ARG A 439 11.85 8.71 19.61
N GLY A 440 11.44 9.93 19.26
CA GLY A 440 11.77 10.59 17.99
C GLY A 440 11.29 9.82 16.74
N THR A 441 10.33 8.90 16.87
CA THR A 441 9.84 8.07 15.76
C THR A 441 8.47 8.52 15.28
N PHE A 442 8.34 8.65 13.96
CA PHE A 442 7.12 9.03 13.27
C PHE A 442 6.75 7.96 12.25
N TRP A 443 5.45 7.85 11.97
CA TRP A 443 4.88 6.79 11.13
C TRP A 443 3.99 7.39 10.04
N THR A 444 4.13 6.92 8.82
CA THR A 444 3.22 7.26 7.72
C THR A 444 3.12 6.09 6.74
N GLY A 445 2.25 6.20 5.74
CA GLY A 445 2.03 5.17 4.73
C GLY A 445 0.67 4.49 4.83
N LEU A 446 0.46 3.54 3.93
CA LEU A 446 -0.83 2.89 3.66
C LEU A 446 -1.41 2.07 4.83
N THR A 447 -0.65 1.82 5.89
CA THR A 447 -1.19 1.22 7.12
C THR A 447 -1.97 2.22 7.96
N LEU A 448 -1.64 3.51 7.85
CA LEU A 448 -2.20 4.57 8.70
C LEU A 448 -3.31 5.36 7.99
N VAL A 449 -3.40 5.29 6.66
CA VAL A 449 -4.40 6.00 5.86
C VAL A 449 -4.75 5.22 4.60
N SER A 450 -5.86 5.59 3.95
CA SER A 450 -6.28 5.08 2.64
C SER A 450 -5.12 4.99 1.63
N ASP A 451 -5.05 3.86 0.89
CA ASP A 451 -3.97 3.50 -0.05
C ASP A 451 -4.07 4.25 -1.40
N TYR A 452 -4.18 5.58 -1.35
CA TYR A 452 -4.18 6.47 -2.51
C TYR A 452 -3.14 7.57 -2.32
N SER A 453 -2.23 7.73 -3.30
CA SER A 453 -1.04 8.56 -3.14
C SER A 453 -1.34 10.00 -2.71
N ALA A 454 -2.41 10.61 -3.20
CA ALA A 454 -2.79 11.96 -2.80
C ALA A 454 -3.15 12.06 -1.31
N LEU A 455 -3.93 11.11 -0.78
CA LEU A 455 -4.31 11.06 0.63
C LEU A 455 -3.09 10.70 1.51
N LEU A 456 -2.27 9.77 1.03
CA LEU A 456 -0.99 9.40 1.63
C LEU A 456 -0.04 10.60 1.76
N TRP A 457 0.07 11.43 0.73
CA TRP A 457 0.88 12.65 0.75
C TRP A 457 0.30 13.70 1.69
N GLN A 458 -1.03 13.86 1.76
CA GLN A 458 -1.67 14.81 2.69
C GLN A 458 -1.35 14.46 4.15
N TYR A 459 -1.52 13.20 4.52
CA TYR A 459 -1.16 12.73 5.86
C TYR A 459 0.34 12.82 6.11
N THR A 460 1.15 12.52 5.10
CA THR A 460 2.61 12.66 5.22
C THR A 460 3.02 14.13 5.43
N GLU A 461 2.37 15.09 4.78
CA GLU A 461 2.61 16.52 5.01
C GLU A 461 2.34 16.93 6.46
N SER A 462 1.26 16.41 7.08
CA SER A 462 0.99 16.70 8.50
C SER A 462 2.06 16.12 9.41
N VAL A 463 2.50 14.87 9.16
CA VAL A 463 3.57 14.21 9.92
C VAL A 463 4.92 14.96 9.75
N VAL A 464 5.27 15.36 8.53
CA VAL A 464 6.47 16.19 8.28
C VAL A 464 6.40 17.52 9.05
N GLY A 465 5.22 18.14 9.11
CA GLY A 465 5.00 19.34 9.91
C GLY A 465 5.25 19.13 11.40
N GLU A 466 4.90 17.98 11.96
CA GLU A 466 5.20 17.62 13.36
C GLU A 466 6.68 17.39 13.60
N ILE A 467 7.37 16.66 12.70
CA ILE A 467 8.82 16.43 12.77
C ILE A 467 9.58 17.76 12.85
N VAL A 468 9.17 18.76 12.07
CA VAL A 468 9.85 20.06 12.03
C VAL A 468 9.53 20.93 13.25
N LYS A 469 8.32 20.84 13.82
CA LYS A 469 7.94 21.55 15.05
C LYS A 469 8.60 20.98 16.30
N GLY A 470 8.84 19.67 16.33
CA GLY A 470 9.40 18.96 17.48
C GLY A 470 10.92 18.90 17.56
N GLY A 471 11.65 19.37 16.54
CA GLY A 471 13.13 19.26 16.48
C GLY A 471 13.86 20.48 15.94
#